data_AF-A0AA39P2G3-F1
#
_entry.id   AF-A0AA39P2G3-F1
#
_cell.length_a   1.000
_cell.length_b   1.000
_cell.length_c   1.000
_cell.angle_alpha   90.00
_cell.angle_beta   90.00
_cell.angle_gamma   90.00
#
_symmetry.space_group_name_H-M   'P 1'
#
loop_
_entity.id
_entity.type
_entity.pdbx_description
1 polymer ?
#
loop_
_entity_poly.entity_id
_entity_poly.type
_entity_poly.pdbx_seq_one_letter_code
_entity_poly.pdbx_strand_id
1 'polypeptide(L)'
;MRNTFGPGIAMKTNEFISFIIFWLISCPFLLLRPEQYRLSSIISSVIVIIAALSIFIWAVIKQGNGGPLISNPETVYGIGELKGAALGWAMMRMITSGIGGWAGGVDFSRYAAKPGDQLYGQIFIIPVCLLGTNVLGIVTTSCARGFYPDESLLWKLYDLLQAIQEHGGPGARAAVFFAAFAFFVSQLSVNVTACGVVGGIDLAVLLPRYIDIKRGAFIIAIIGICINPWKILNSANSFISVISGYAVFLGPLSGIMIADYHLLRRRRLKLSHLFIPNSSSDFWFWRGLNWRAPVAWLLGVWPSMPGFCASITPDSIHVNTTWVHVYYMSWPLGFSISAATWVLLNRLWPPPGIGDVDEKDVFGTFVPAESSGLENYTEG
;
A
#
# COMPACT_ATOMS: atom_id res chain seq x y z
N MET A 1 -25.23 -13.49 -16.76
CA MET A 1 -24.73 -13.02 -18.08
C MET A 1 -23.80 -14.10 -18.64
N ARG A 2 -23.87 -14.39 -19.95
CA ARG A 2 -22.99 -15.40 -20.57
C ARG A 2 -21.55 -14.88 -20.61
N ASN A 3 -20.58 -15.71 -20.22
CA ASN A 3 -19.16 -15.36 -20.35
C ASN A 3 -18.76 -15.37 -21.83
N THR A 4 -18.19 -14.27 -22.31
CA THR A 4 -17.72 -14.05 -23.68
C THR A 4 -16.20 -14.08 -23.80
N PHE A 5 -15.48 -14.10 -22.68
CA PHE A 5 -14.03 -14.21 -22.65
C PHE A 5 -13.53 -15.64 -22.88
N GLY A 6 -12.38 -15.76 -23.57
CA GLY A 6 -11.75 -17.05 -23.87
C GLY A 6 -11.12 -17.73 -22.65
N PRO A 7 -10.86 -19.05 -22.74
CA PRO A 7 -10.21 -19.82 -21.68
C PRO A 7 -8.75 -19.34 -21.52
N GLY A 8 -8.47 -18.64 -20.42
CA GLY A 8 -7.16 -18.03 -20.14
C GLY A 8 -7.22 -16.60 -19.61
N ILE A 9 -8.38 -15.95 -19.69
CA ILE A 9 -8.63 -14.66 -19.03
C ILE A 9 -9.04 -14.95 -17.58
N ALA A 10 -8.28 -14.42 -16.61
CA ALA A 10 -8.51 -14.60 -15.17
C ALA A 10 -9.73 -13.82 -14.62
N MET A 11 -10.70 -13.52 -15.48
CA MET A 11 -11.88 -12.72 -15.15
C MET A 11 -13.03 -13.11 -16.09
N LYS A 12 -14.26 -13.11 -15.58
CA LYS A 12 -15.48 -13.33 -16.35
C LYS A 12 -16.01 -12.01 -16.92
N THR A 13 -16.82 -12.05 -17.99
CA THR A 13 -17.39 -10.83 -18.61
C THR A 13 -18.16 -9.94 -17.64
N ASN A 14 -18.94 -10.54 -16.73
CA ASN A 14 -19.68 -9.81 -15.70
C ASN A 14 -18.78 -9.10 -14.68
N GLU A 15 -17.64 -9.70 -14.33
CA GLU A 15 -16.65 -9.11 -13.43
C GLU A 15 -15.96 -7.92 -14.09
N PHE A 16 -15.60 -8.02 -15.37
CA PHE A 16 -15.01 -6.92 -16.11
C PHE A 16 -15.97 -5.76 -16.30
N ILE A 17 -17.23 -6.02 -16.63
CA ILE A 17 -18.25 -4.97 -16.73
C ILE A 17 -18.45 -4.30 -15.36
N SER A 18 -18.55 -5.08 -14.28
CA SER A 18 -18.65 -4.53 -12.92
C SER A 18 -17.44 -3.67 -12.57
N PHE A 19 -16.24 -4.08 -12.98
CA PHE A 19 -15.01 -3.30 -12.80
C PHE A 19 -15.05 -1.96 -13.56
N ILE A 20 -15.48 -1.96 -14.83
CA ILE A 20 -15.62 -0.72 -15.61
C ILE A 20 -16.69 0.19 -15.00
N ILE A 21 -17.81 -0.36 -14.52
CA ILE A 21 -18.84 0.41 -13.82
C ILE A 21 -18.26 1.04 -12.54
N PHE A 22 -17.53 0.27 -11.72
CA PHE A 22 -16.87 0.78 -10.52
C PHE A 22 -15.86 1.90 -10.86
N TRP A 23 -15.08 1.72 -11.93
CA TRP A 23 -14.13 2.72 -12.40
C TRP A 23 -14.82 4.01 -12.81
N LEU A 24 -15.88 3.92 -13.62
CA LEU A 24 -16.69 5.08 -14.04
C LEU A 24 -17.33 5.79 -12.85
N ILE A 25 -17.83 5.04 -11.87
CA ILE A 25 -18.38 5.61 -10.63
C ILE A 25 -17.29 6.31 -9.82
N SER A 26 -16.06 5.80 -9.83
CA SER A 26 -14.93 6.39 -9.10
C SER A 26 -14.46 7.72 -9.70
N CYS A 27 -14.55 7.88 -11.02
CA CYS A 27 -14.02 9.05 -11.73
C CYS A 27 -14.53 10.41 -11.21
N PRO A 28 -15.85 10.65 -11.01
CA PRO A 28 -16.35 11.91 -10.45
C PRO A 28 -15.75 12.24 -9.08
N PHE A 29 -15.50 11.25 -8.24
CA PHE A 29 -14.96 11.47 -6.90
C PHE A 29 -13.49 11.92 -6.92
N LEU A 30 -12.74 11.69 -8.00
CA LEU A 30 -11.37 12.20 -8.17
C LEU A 30 -11.32 13.73 -8.36
N LEU A 31 -12.45 14.37 -8.65
CA LEU A 31 -12.54 15.82 -8.84
C LEU A 31 -12.68 16.60 -7.51
N LEU A 32 -13.01 15.90 -6.43
CA LEU A 32 -13.16 16.49 -5.10
C LEU A 32 -11.80 16.95 -4.56
N ARG A 33 -11.82 17.96 -3.68
CA ARG A 33 -10.58 18.46 -3.08
C ARG A 33 -10.15 17.53 -1.93
N PRO A 34 -8.84 17.37 -1.68
CA PRO A 34 -8.31 16.48 -0.64
C PRO A 34 -8.95 16.66 0.75
N GLU A 35 -9.33 17.88 1.11
CA GLU A 35 -9.89 18.23 2.42
C GLU A 35 -11.30 17.65 2.63
N GLN A 36 -12.03 17.38 1.54
CA GLN A 36 -13.43 16.94 1.57
C GLN A 36 -13.58 15.45 1.85
N TYR A 37 -12.51 14.66 1.72
CA TYR A 37 -12.58 13.21 1.89
C TYR A 37 -12.66 12.75 3.34
N ARG A 38 -12.39 13.62 4.33
CA ARG A 38 -12.37 13.24 5.75
C ARG A 38 -13.69 12.61 6.20
N LEU A 39 -14.81 13.29 5.95
CA LEU A 39 -16.12 12.80 6.38
C LEU A 39 -16.52 11.52 5.62
N SER A 40 -16.31 11.50 4.31
CA SER A 40 -16.61 10.33 3.47
C SER A 40 -15.82 9.09 3.93
N SER A 41 -14.54 9.27 4.29
CA SER A 41 -13.68 8.19 4.77
C SER A 41 -14.08 7.67 6.15
N ILE A 42 -14.55 8.55 7.05
CA ILE A 42 -15.08 8.12 8.35
C ILE A 42 -16.36 7.30 8.17
N ILE A 43 -17.29 7.78 7.35
CA ILE A 43 -18.55 7.09 7.09
C ILE A 43 -18.29 5.72 6.45
N SER A 44 -17.44 5.66 5.42
CA SER A 44 -17.09 4.41 4.75
C SER A 44 -16.40 3.41 5.70
N SER A 45 -15.53 3.90 6.59
CA SER A 45 -14.84 3.08 7.61
C SER A 45 -15.82 2.48 8.63
N VAL A 46 -16.77 3.26 9.14
CA VAL A 46 -17.78 2.75 10.09
C VAL A 46 -18.65 1.69 9.42
N ILE A 47 -19.11 1.95 8.20
CA ILE A 47 -19.95 1.02 7.43
C ILE A 47 -19.22 -0.31 7.20
N VAL A 48 -17.95 -0.28 6.79
CA VAL A 48 -17.20 -1.51 6.52
C VAL A 48 -16.85 -2.30 7.78
N ILE A 49 -16.60 -1.62 8.91
CA ILE A 49 -16.39 -2.29 10.20
C ILE A 49 -17.64 -3.07 10.60
N ILE A 50 -18.81 -2.46 10.49
CA ILE A 50 -20.09 -3.12 10.81
C ILE A 50 -20.30 -4.33 9.88
N ALA A 51 -20.05 -4.17 8.58
CA ALA A 51 -20.20 -5.26 7.62
C ALA A 51 -19.21 -6.41 7.88
N ALA A 52 -17.94 -6.11 8.14
CA ALA A 52 -16.91 -7.10 8.44
C ALA A 52 -17.25 -7.89 9.72
N LEU A 53 -17.66 -7.20 10.80
CA LEU A 53 -18.09 -7.85 12.03
C LEU A 53 -19.35 -8.68 11.81
N SER A 54 -20.30 -8.20 11.02
CA SER A 54 -21.55 -8.94 10.72
C SER A 54 -21.26 -10.24 9.98
N ILE A 55 -20.39 -10.21 8.95
CA ILE A 55 -19.99 -11.42 8.21
C ILE A 55 -19.24 -12.39 9.14
N PHE A 56 -18.32 -11.88 9.95
CA PHE A 56 -17.56 -12.69 10.89
C PHE A 56 -18.46 -13.38 11.92
N ILE A 57 -19.35 -12.62 12.58
CA ILE A 57 -20.29 -13.16 13.58
C ILE A 57 -21.20 -14.20 12.92
N TRP A 58 -21.73 -13.91 11.73
CA TRP A 58 -22.53 -14.86 10.97
C TRP A 58 -21.78 -16.15 10.67
N ALA A 59 -20.52 -16.06 10.21
CA ALA A 59 -19.72 -17.23 9.84
C ALA A 59 -19.41 -18.12 11.05
N VAL A 60 -19.06 -17.50 12.20
CA VAL A 60 -18.80 -18.22 13.45
C VAL A 60 -20.08 -18.89 13.98
N ILE A 61 -21.22 -18.20 13.96
CA ILE A 61 -22.51 -18.78 14.39
C ILE A 61 -22.90 -19.94 13.48
N LYS A 62 -22.79 -19.78 12.16
CA LYS A 62 -23.15 -20.82 11.18
C LYS A 62 -22.30 -22.07 11.34
N GLN A 63 -21.01 -21.92 11.62
CA GLN A 63 -20.09 -23.03 11.84
C GLN A 63 -20.19 -23.62 13.26
N GLY A 64 -20.60 -22.83 14.25
CA GLY A 64 -20.67 -23.21 15.66
C GLY A 64 -19.31 -23.19 16.41
N ASN A 65 -18.21 -22.93 15.70
CA ASN A 65 -16.86 -22.74 16.24
C ASN A 65 -16.03 -21.90 15.26
N GLY A 66 -14.73 -21.71 15.52
CA GLY A 66 -13.83 -20.94 14.65
C GLY A 66 -13.40 -21.64 13.34
N GLY A 67 -14.00 -22.78 13.00
CA GLY A 67 -13.77 -23.52 11.77
C GLY A 67 -12.57 -24.48 11.82
N PRO A 68 -12.48 -25.39 10.83
CA PRO A 68 -11.50 -26.48 10.80
C PRO A 68 -10.04 -26.04 10.67
N LEU A 69 -9.74 -24.83 10.17
CA LEU A 69 -8.35 -24.39 9.98
C LEU A 69 -7.64 -24.01 11.28
N ILE A 70 -8.41 -23.73 12.35
CA ILE A 70 -7.83 -23.43 13.66
C ILE A 70 -7.34 -24.71 14.34
N SER A 71 -8.10 -25.79 14.21
CA SER A 71 -7.86 -27.04 14.92
C SER A 71 -7.06 -28.06 14.12
N ASN A 72 -7.23 -28.14 12.80
CA ASN A 72 -6.51 -29.11 11.97
C ASN A 72 -6.13 -28.53 10.58
N PRO A 73 -5.25 -27.52 10.51
CA PRO A 73 -4.84 -26.95 9.22
C PRO A 73 -4.15 -27.95 8.29
N GLU A 74 -3.39 -28.91 8.86
CA GLU A 74 -2.65 -29.91 8.08
C GLU A 74 -3.55 -30.87 7.31
N THR A 75 -4.65 -31.35 7.91
CA THR A 75 -5.58 -32.28 7.26
C THR A 75 -6.43 -31.59 6.20
N VAL A 76 -6.59 -30.27 6.28
CA VAL A 76 -7.41 -29.49 5.35
C VAL A 76 -6.61 -29.05 4.12
N TYR A 77 -5.32 -28.74 4.27
CA TYR A 77 -4.47 -28.28 3.15
C TYR A 77 -3.39 -29.26 2.69
N GLY A 78 -3.11 -30.32 3.46
CA GLY A 78 -1.95 -31.17 3.20
C GLY A 78 -0.61 -30.44 3.35
N ILE A 79 -0.60 -29.28 4.00
CA ILE A 79 0.59 -28.48 4.28
C ILE A 79 0.91 -28.66 5.76
N GLY A 80 2.06 -29.27 6.06
CA GLY A 80 2.52 -29.47 7.43
C GLY A 80 2.80 -28.13 8.14
N GLU A 81 2.66 -28.13 9.46
CA GLU A 81 2.98 -26.98 10.30
C GLU A 81 4.44 -26.53 10.07
N LEU A 82 4.60 -25.25 9.75
CA LEU A 82 5.91 -24.63 9.65
C LEU A 82 6.54 -24.57 11.05
N LYS A 83 7.71 -25.20 11.22
CA LYS A 83 8.47 -25.22 12.48
C LYS A 83 9.91 -24.78 12.28
N GLY A 84 10.55 -24.31 13.36
CA GLY A 84 11.95 -23.92 13.38
C GLY A 84 12.29 -22.79 12.41
N ALA A 85 13.38 -22.96 11.65
CA ALA A 85 13.86 -21.93 10.72
C ALA A 85 12.85 -21.58 9.62
N ALA A 86 12.09 -22.56 9.13
CA ALA A 86 11.10 -22.33 8.07
C ALA A 86 9.99 -21.35 8.52
N LEU A 87 9.54 -21.48 9.78
CA LEU A 87 8.59 -20.55 10.38
C LEU A 87 9.19 -19.14 10.49
N GLY A 88 10.43 -19.03 10.99
CA GLY A 88 11.11 -17.74 11.12
C GLY A 88 11.25 -17.00 9.78
N TRP A 89 11.61 -17.72 8.72
CA TRP A 89 11.70 -17.16 7.37
C TRP A 89 10.34 -16.79 6.78
N ALA A 90 9.30 -17.57 7.04
CA ALA A 90 7.94 -17.22 6.65
C ALA A 90 7.45 -15.94 7.36
N MET A 91 7.72 -15.81 8.67
CA MET A 91 7.41 -14.60 9.44
C MET A 91 8.15 -13.39 8.88
N MET A 92 9.45 -13.52 8.60
CA MET A 92 10.25 -12.45 8.00
C MET A 92 9.68 -12.01 6.64
N ARG A 93 9.31 -12.96 5.78
CA ARG A 93 8.65 -12.66 4.49
C ARG A 93 7.37 -11.86 4.68
N MET A 94 6.52 -12.25 5.64
CA MET A 94 5.25 -11.56 5.90
C MET A 94 5.46 -10.16 6.49
N ILE A 95 6.44 -9.98 7.38
CA ILE A 95 6.81 -8.66 7.93
C ILE A 95 7.28 -7.74 6.80
N THR A 96 8.21 -8.20 5.97
CA THR A 96 8.74 -7.43 4.83
C THR A 96 7.65 -7.09 3.82
N SER A 97 6.76 -8.04 3.49
CA SER A 97 5.61 -7.80 2.63
C SER A 97 4.65 -6.77 3.23
N GLY A 98 4.40 -6.85 4.55
CA GLY A 98 3.55 -5.89 5.26
C GLY A 98 4.11 -4.48 5.21
N ILE A 99 5.40 -4.30 5.50
CA ILE A 99 6.04 -2.97 5.43
C ILE A 99 5.99 -2.41 4.01
N GLY A 100 6.30 -3.24 3.00
CA GLY A 100 6.26 -2.84 1.59
C GLY A 100 4.89 -2.34 1.13
N GLY A 101 3.81 -2.95 1.62
CA GLY A 101 2.44 -2.56 1.28
C GLY A 101 1.98 -1.22 1.87
N TRP A 102 2.56 -0.78 2.99
CA TRP A 102 2.09 0.40 3.74
C TRP A 102 3.04 1.60 3.73
N ALA A 103 4.24 1.45 3.18
CA ALA A 103 5.25 2.50 3.18
C ALA A 103 4.88 3.77 2.38
N GLY A 104 3.89 3.70 1.48
CA GLY A 104 3.43 4.84 0.67
C GLY A 104 2.42 5.79 1.34
N GLY A 105 1.92 5.47 2.55
CA GLY A 105 0.80 6.20 3.18
C GLY A 105 1.14 7.55 3.84
N VAL A 106 2.35 8.10 3.63
CA VAL A 106 2.86 9.23 4.42
C VAL A 106 2.26 10.57 3.99
N ASP A 107 1.65 10.68 2.80
CA ASP A 107 1.22 11.98 2.27
C ASP A 107 0.17 12.70 3.11
N PHE A 108 -0.70 11.97 3.82
CA PHE A 108 -1.72 12.59 4.65
C PHE A 108 -1.20 13.14 5.98
N SER A 109 0.03 12.80 6.39
CA SER A 109 0.58 13.35 7.64
C SER A 109 0.84 14.85 7.56
N ARG A 110 0.92 15.43 6.35
CA ARG A 110 1.05 16.89 6.15
C ARG A 110 -0.20 17.66 6.58
N TYR A 111 -1.35 16.99 6.68
CA TYR A 111 -2.62 17.57 7.12
C TYR A 111 -2.88 17.41 8.62
N ALA A 112 -1.90 16.90 9.38
CA ALA A 112 -2.00 16.83 10.83
C ALA A 112 -2.06 18.25 11.44
N ALA A 113 -2.96 18.46 12.41
CA ALA A 113 -3.16 19.77 13.02
C ALA A 113 -1.96 20.21 13.88
N LYS A 114 -1.30 19.26 14.56
CA LYS A 114 -0.11 19.52 15.36
C LYS A 114 1.01 18.52 15.06
N PRO A 115 2.28 18.94 15.21
CA PRO A 115 3.41 18.02 15.12
C PRO A 115 3.27 16.86 16.09
N GLY A 116 3.26 15.63 15.58
CA GLY A 116 3.18 14.42 16.40
C GLY A 116 1.78 13.81 16.51
N ASP A 117 0.72 14.51 16.08
CA ASP A 117 -0.65 13.95 16.08
C ASP A 117 -0.74 12.71 15.18
N GLN A 118 0.04 12.64 14.10
CA GLN A 118 0.10 11.44 13.24
C GLN A 118 0.60 10.19 13.96
N LEU A 119 1.37 10.34 15.05
CA LEU A 119 2.04 9.22 15.71
C LEU A 119 1.04 8.28 16.39
N TYR A 120 0.03 8.82 17.06
CA TYR A 120 -0.98 8.02 17.74
C TYR A 120 -1.79 7.15 16.77
N GLY A 121 -2.16 7.72 15.62
CA GLY A 121 -2.83 6.98 14.56
C GLY A 121 -1.97 5.83 14.03
N GLN A 122 -0.68 6.08 13.79
CA GLN A 122 0.23 5.09 13.23
C GLN A 122 0.63 3.98 14.21
N ILE A 123 0.85 4.31 15.48
CA ILE A 123 1.30 3.34 16.49
C ILE A 123 0.14 2.47 16.99
N PHE A 124 -1.05 3.03 17.16
CA PHE A 124 -2.16 2.31 17.80
C PHE A 124 -3.23 1.89 16.81
N ILE A 125 -3.76 2.83 16.02
CA ILE A 125 -4.93 2.55 15.16
C ILE A 125 -4.55 1.60 14.02
N ILE A 126 -3.43 1.85 13.34
CA ILE A 126 -3.00 0.99 12.21
C ILE A 126 -2.81 -0.48 12.66
N PRO A 127 -2.01 -0.80 13.70
CA PRO A 127 -1.85 -2.18 14.14
C PRO A 127 -3.13 -2.83 14.61
N VAL A 128 -3.98 -2.11 15.36
CA VAL A 128 -5.26 -2.65 15.85
C VAL A 128 -6.19 -2.98 14.68
N CYS A 129 -6.32 -2.08 13.70
CA CYS A 129 -7.14 -2.32 12.53
C CYS A 129 -6.59 -3.44 11.64
N LEU A 130 -5.28 -3.50 11.43
CA LEU A 130 -4.63 -4.57 10.63
C LEU A 130 -4.75 -5.93 11.30
N LEU A 131 -4.43 -6.03 12.60
CA LEU A 131 -4.58 -7.28 13.35
C LEU A 131 -6.04 -7.71 13.42
N GLY A 132 -6.95 -6.76 13.72
CA GLY A 132 -8.37 -7.03 13.79
C GLY A 132 -8.91 -7.58 12.47
N THR A 133 -8.65 -6.90 11.35
CA THR A 133 -9.11 -7.35 10.03
C THR A 133 -8.50 -8.68 9.60
N ASN A 134 -7.21 -8.93 9.90
CA ASN A 134 -6.58 -10.23 9.64
C ASN A 134 -7.23 -11.37 10.44
N VAL A 135 -7.50 -11.17 11.73
CA VAL A 135 -8.18 -12.18 12.57
C VAL A 135 -9.59 -12.45 12.04
N LEU A 136 -10.38 -11.40 11.75
CA LEU A 136 -11.71 -11.54 11.20
C LEU A 136 -11.68 -12.33 9.88
N GLY A 137 -10.74 -12.00 8.97
CA GLY A 137 -10.58 -12.67 7.69
C GLY A 137 -10.17 -14.14 7.81
N ILE A 138 -9.14 -14.45 8.60
CA ILE A 138 -8.61 -15.81 8.76
C ILE A 138 -9.67 -16.74 9.37
N VAL A 139 -10.34 -16.29 10.43
CA VAL A 139 -11.37 -17.09 11.10
C VAL A 139 -12.61 -17.24 10.21
N THR A 140 -13.04 -16.18 9.52
CA THR A 140 -14.17 -16.29 8.57
C THR A 140 -13.87 -17.27 7.45
N THR A 141 -12.65 -17.21 6.90
CA THR A 141 -12.16 -18.14 5.87
C THR A 141 -12.12 -19.58 6.39
N SER A 142 -11.68 -19.77 7.64
CA SER A 142 -11.71 -21.04 8.34
C SER A 142 -13.13 -21.59 8.46
N CYS A 143 -14.07 -20.80 8.97
CA CYS A 143 -15.47 -21.18 9.08
C CYS A 143 -16.08 -21.53 7.72
N ALA A 144 -15.80 -20.73 6.68
CA ALA A 144 -16.29 -20.96 5.32
C ALA A 144 -15.86 -22.31 4.76
N ARG A 145 -14.63 -22.74 5.06
CA ARG A 145 -14.15 -24.08 4.67
C ARG A 145 -14.93 -25.21 5.35
N GLY A 146 -15.48 -24.97 6.55
CA GLY A 146 -16.28 -25.94 7.28
C GLY A 146 -17.68 -26.13 6.69
N PHE A 147 -18.39 -25.05 6.35
CA PHE A 147 -19.75 -25.14 5.81
C PHE A 147 -19.84 -25.15 4.28
N TYR A 148 -18.77 -24.82 3.56
CA TYR A 148 -18.64 -25.00 2.10
C TYR A 148 -17.39 -25.85 1.78
N PRO A 149 -17.44 -27.18 2.05
CA PRO A 149 -16.30 -28.08 1.84
C PRO A 149 -16.02 -28.38 0.36
N ASP A 150 -16.97 -28.16 -0.53
CA ASP A 150 -16.81 -28.41 -1.97
C ASP A 150 -16.23 -27.19 -2.72
N GLU A 151 -16.26 -26.02 -2.09
CA GLU A 151 -15.72 -24.78 -2.64
C GLU A 151 -14.20 -24.68 -2.45
N SER A 152 -13.56 -23.96 -3.36
CA SER A 152 -12.16 -23.57 -3.18
C SER A 152 -11.99 -22.69 -1.94
N LEU A 153 -10.75 -22.47 -1.49
CA LEU A 153 -10.54 -21.64 -0.31
C LEU A 153 -11.06 -20.20 -0.53
N LEU A 154 -12.12 -19.85 0.18
CA LEU A 154 -12.79 -18.55 0.10
C LEU A 154 -12.06 -17.46 0.91
N TRP A 155 -10.77 -17.27 0.63
CA TRP A 155 -9.95 -16.19 1.23
C TRP A 155 -10.24 -14.83 0.59
N LYS A 156 -10.76 -14.83 -0.64
CA LYS A 156 -11.26 -13.63 -1.33
C LYS A 156 -12.67 -13.36 -0.84
N LEU A 157 -12.88 -12.16 -0.29
CA LEU A 157 -14.18 -11.78 0.25
C LEU A 157 -15.29 -11.82 -0.79
N TYR A 158 -15.01 -11.42 -2.04
CA TYR A 158 -16.03 -11.44 -3.09
C TYR A 158 -16.42 -12.87 -3.49
N ASP A 159 -15.48 -13.82 -3.50
CA ASP A 159 -15.76 -15.24 -3.73
C ASP A 159 -16.61 -15.81 -2.59
N LEU A 160 -16.30 -15.43 -1.34
CA LEU A 160 -17.10 -15.80 -0.18
C LEU A 160 -18.54 -15.28 -0.30
N LEU A 161 -18.72 -14.01 -0.64
CA LEU A 161 -20.04 -13.41 -0.83
C LEU A 161 -20.81 -14.08 -1.97
N GLN A 162 -20.14 -14.45 -3.05
CA GLN A 162 -20.74 -15.20 -4.14
C GLN A 162 -21.18 -16.61 -3.68
N ALA A 163 -20.34 -17.34 -2.96
CA ALA A 163 -20.68 -18.66 -2.43
C ALA A 163 -21.89 -18.60 -1.47
N ILE A 164 -21.97 -17.56 -0.63
CA ILE A 164 -23.14 -17.29 0.24
C ILE A 164 -24.40 -17.05 -0.60
N GLN A 165 -24.27 -16.33 -1.71
CA GLN A 165 -25.38 -16.04 -2.59
C GLN A 165 -25.90 -17.27 -3.35
N GLU A 166 -25.00 -18.17 -3.77
CA GLU A 166 -25.31 -19.37 -4.54
C GLU A 166 -25.89 -20.49 -3.69
N HIS A 167 -25.33 -20.70 -2.49
CA HIS A 167 -25.80 -21.71 -1.54
C HIS A 167 -26.95 -21.22 -0.64
N GLY A 168 -27.25 -19.92 -0.69
CA GLY A 168 -28.23 -19.27 0.17
C GLY A 168 -29.58 -19.03 -0.49
N GLY A 169 -30.63 -18.90 0.32
CA GLY A 169 -31.97 -18.52 -0.13
C GLY A 169 -32.12 -17.02 -0.43
N PRO A 170 -33.35 -16.54 -0.69
CA PRO A 170 -33.64 -15.12 -0.98
C PRO A 170 -33.10 -14.14 0.07
N GLY A 171 -33.16 -14.50 1.36
CA GLY A 171 -32.63 -13.69 2.45
C GLY A 171 -31.11 -13.53 2.41
N ALA A 172 -30.37 -14.57 2.00
CA ALA A 172 -28.92 -14.51 1.84
C ALA A 172 -28.52 -13.57 0.70
N ARG A 173 -29.28 -13.55 -0.40
CA ARG A 173 -29.05 -12.63 -1.52
C ARG A 173 -29.17 -11.17 -1.09
N ALA A 174 -30.18 -10.84 -0.28
CA ALA A 174 -30.34 -9.50 0.27
C ALA A 174 -29.19 -9.13 1.22
N ALA A 175 -28.81 -10.03 2.13
CA ALA A 175 -27.69 -9.82 3.05
C ALA A 175 -26.36 -9.61 2.30
N VAL A 176 -26.10 -10.41 1.27
CA VAL A 176 -24.93 -10.27 0.40
C VAL A 176 -24.93 -8.92 -0.32
N PHE A 177 -26.08 -8.43 -0.78
CA PHE A 177 -26.15 -7.09 -1.39
C PHE A 177 -25.72 -5.99 -0.43
N PHE A 178 -26.25 -5.96 0.80
CA PHE A 178 -25.88 -4.94 1.79
C PHE A 178 -24.41 -5.05 2.21
N ALA A 179 -23.91 -6.27 2.39
CA ALA A 179 -22.50 -6.51 2.68
C ALA A 179 -21.61 -6.04 1.53
N ALA A 180 -21.89 -6.47 0.29
CA ALA A 180 -21.15 -6.07 -0.90
C ALA A 180 -21.19 -4.55 -1.10
N PHE A 181 -22.33 -3.90 -0.84
CA PHE A 181 -22.46 -2.44 -0.91
C PHE A 181 -21.58 -1.73 0.13
N ALA A 182 -21.52 -2.23 1.36
CA ALA A 182 -20.63 -1.69 2.38
C ALA A 182 -19.15 -1.75 1.97
N PHE A 183 -18.71 -2.89 1.43
CA PHE A 183 -17.35 -3.04 0.90
C PHE A 183 -17.12 -2.19 -0.36
N PHE A 184 -18.11 -2.07 -1.24
CA PHE A 184 -18.05 -1.20 -2.41
C PHE A 184 -17.81 0.26 -2.01
N VAL A 185 -18.56 0.80 -1.05
CA VAL A 185 -18.38 2.18 -0.55
C VAL A 185 -17.00 2.36 0.08
N SER A 186 -16.53 1.37 0.83
CA SER A 186 -15.18 1.38 1.42
C SER A 186 -14.09 1.41 0.34
N GLN A 187 -14.18 0.54 -0.67
CA GLN A 187 -13.18 0.50 -1.73
C GLN A 187 -13.21 1.73 -2.63
N LEU A 188 -14.38 2.32 -2.87
CA LEU A 188 -14.50 3.60 -3.55
C LEU A 188 -13.73 4.69 -2.79
N SER A 189 -13.92 4.76 -1.47
CA SER A 189 -13.25 5.72 -0.60
C SER A 189 -11.74 5.55 -0.60
N VAL A 190 -11.23 4.32 -0.44
CA VAL A 190 -9.79 4.02 -0.43
C VAL A 190 -9.16 4.26 -1.79
N ASN A 191 -9.79 3.80 -2.88
CA ASN A 191 -9.23 3.94 -4.23
C ASN A 191 -9.07 5.42 -4.63
N VAL A 192 -10.05 6.26 -4.30
CA VAL A 192 -9.98 7.70 -4.58
C VAL A 192 -8.93 8.39 -3.72
N THR A 193 -8.91 8.12 -2.41
CA THR A 193 -8.02 8.83 -1.47
C THR A 193 -6.58 8.33 -1.50
N ALA A 194 -6.37 7.02 -1.42
CA ALA A 194 -5.04 6.43 -1.27
C ALA A 194 -4.32 6.20 -2.60
N CYS A 195 -5.04 6.00 -3.70
CA CYS A 195 -4.43 5.76 -5.02
C CYS A 195 -4.58 6.97 -5.93
N GLY A 196 -5.80 7.51 -6.05
CA GLY A 196 -6.11 8.62 -6.95
C GLY A 196 -5.43 9.93 -6.54
N VAL A 197 -5.75 10.43 -5.35
CA VAL A 197 -5.24 11.72 -4.86
C VAL A 197 -3.72 11.68 -4.66
N VAL A 198 -3.20 10.63 -4.02
CA VAL A 198 -1.75 10.47 -3.79
C VAL A 198 -0.99 10.40 -5.11
N GLY A 199 -1.40 9.55 -6.05
CA GLY A 199 -0.76 9.49 -7.37
C GLY A 199 -0.92 10.79 -8.17
N GLY A 200 -2.02 11.53 -7.95
CA GLY A 200 -2.21 12.87 -8.51
C GLY A 200 -1.23 13.90 -7.95
N ILE A 201 -0.94 13.85 -6.65
CA ILE A 201 0.07 14.69 -6.00
C ILE A 201 1.46 14.37 -6.55
N ASP A 202 1.82 13.09 -6.67
CA ASP A 202 3.12 12.67 -7.22
C ASP A 202 3.33 13.20 -8.64
N LEU A 203 2.32 13.08 -9.50
CA LEU A 203 2.43 13.52 -10.88
C LEU A 203 2.42 15.05 -11.02
N ALA A 204 1.70 15.75 -10.13
CA ALA A 204 1.72 17.20 -10.06
C ALA A 204 3.09 17.74 -9.61
N VAL A 205 3.79 17.01 -8.73
CA VAL A 205 5.18 17.35 -8.34
C VAL A 205 6.15 17.09 -9.49
N LEU A 206 5.93 16.04 -10.29
CA LEU A 206 6.81 15.68 -11.41
C LEU A 206 6.71 16.67 -12.58
N LEU A 207 5.50 17.12 -12.93
CA LEU A 207 5.23 18.00 -14.09
C LEU A 207 4.29 19.17 -13.70
N PRO A 208 4.71 20.06 -12.78
CA PRO A 208 3.82 21.06 -12.16
C PRO A 208 3.24 22.07 -13.15
N ARG A 209 3.92 22.33 -14.28
CA ARG A 209 3.43 23.24 -15.32
C ARG A 209 2.27 22.66 -16.14
N TYR A 210 2.15 21.33 -16.22
CA TYR A 210 1.24 20.64 -17.13
C TYR A 210 0.12 19.90 -16.41
N ILE A 211 0.41 19.42 -15.19
CA ILE A 211 -0.42 18.48 -14.46
C ILE A 211 -0.77 19.08 -13.10
N ASP A 212 -2.05 19.33 -12.90
CA ASP A 212 -2.62 19.57 -11.57
C ASP A 212 -2.99 18.22 -10.91
N ILE A 213 -3.28 18.23 -9.61
CA ILE A 213 -3.60 17.01 -8.83
C ILE A 213 -4.78 16.23 -9.46
N LYS A 214 -5.77 16.94 -10.00
CA LYS A 214 -6.97 16.31 -10.58
C LYS A 214 -6.63 15.60 -11.88
N ARG A 215 -5.92 16.29 -12.80
CA ARG A 215 -5.42 15.72 -14.05
C ARG A 215 -4.52 14.52 -13.76
N GLY A 216 -3.65 14.63 -12.75
CA GLY A 216 -2.79 13.55 -12.32
C GLY A 216 -3.56 12.33 -11.85
N ALA A 217 -4.58 12.53 -11.01
CA ALA A 217 -5.44 11.45 -10.52
C ALA A 217 -6.15 10.70 -11.67
N PHE A 218 -6.61 11.40 -12.71
CA PHE A 218 -7.20 10.76 -13.91
C PHE A 218 -6.17 9.97 -14.72
N ILE A 219 -4.95 10.49 -14.89
CA ILE A 219 -3.88 9.76 -15.58
C ILE A 219 -3.57 8.45 -14.84
N ILE A 220 -3.42 8.51 -13.52
CA ILE A 220 -3.20 7.32 -12.68
C ILE A 220 -4.37 6.35 -12.76
N ALA A 221 -5.62 6.84 -12.77
CA ALA A 221 -6.81 6.00 -12.91
C ALA A 221 -6.85 5.24 -14.26
N ILE A 222 -6.35 5.85 -15.35
CA ILE A 222 -6.24 5.20 -16.67
C ILE A 222 -5.11 4.15 -16.65
N ILE A 223 -3.93 4.54 -16.15
CA ILE A 223 -2.77 3.63 -16.03
C ILE A 223 -3.13 2.39 -15.22
N GLY A 224 -3.91 2.55 -14.14
CA GLY A 224 -4.40 1.45 -13.31
C GLY A 224 -5.16 0.37 -14.09
N ILE A 225 -5.98 0.76 -15.08
CA ILE A 225 -6.65 -0.20 -15.97
C ILE A 225 -5.64 -0.88 -16.90
N CYS A 226 -4.73 -0.10 -17.50
CA CYS A 226 -3.75 -0.60 -18.47
C CYS A 226 -2.81 -1.67 -17.90
N ILE A 227 -2.57 -1.66 -16.58
CA ILE A 227 -1.77 -2.68 -15.88
C ILE A 227 -2.45 -4.06 -15.90
N ASN A 228 -3.77 -4.13 -16.15
CA ASN A 228 -4.57 -5.37 -16.10
C ASN A 228 -4.50 -6.08 -14.73
N PRO A 229 -4.94 -5.41 -13.65
CA PRO A 229 -4.74 -5.88 -12.27
C PRO A 229 -5.34 -7.26 -11.98
N TRP A 230 -6.37 -7.67 -12.72
CA TRP A 230 -6.98 -9.00 -12.60
C TRP A 230 -6.01 -10.16 -12.86
N LYS A 231 -4.93 -9.96 -13.64
CA LYS A 231 -3.89 -10.98 -13.82
C LYS A 231 -3.09 -11.23 -12.54
N ILE A 232 -2.93 -10.22 -11.69
CA ILE A 232 -2.15 -10.30 -10.44
C ILE A 232 -2.91 -11.05 -9.35
N LEU A 233 -4.24 -10.91 -9.31
CA LEU A 233 -5.12 -11.50 -8.29
C LEU A 233 -5.48 -12.98 -8.56
N ASN A 234 -4.86 -13.61 -9.55
CA ASN A 234 -5.18 -14.98 -9.94
C ASN A 234 -4.77 -16.00 -8.85
N SER A 235 -3.70 -15.75 -8.09
CA SER A 235 -3.29 -16.61 -6.97
C SER A 235 -2.81 -15.81 -5.75
N ALA A 236 -2.96 -16.39 -4.55
CA ALA A 236 -2.46 -15.78 -3.31
C ALA A 236 -0.93 -15.59 -3.35
N ASN A 237 -0.20 -16.53 -3.93
CA ASN A 237 1.26 -16.45 -4.07
C ASN A 237 1.71 -15.33 -5.02
N SER A 238 1.01 -15.16 -6.15
CA SER A 238 1.26 -14.06 -7.08
C SER A 238 1.02 -12.71 -6.40
N PHE A 239 -0.07 -12.59 -5.65
CA PHE A 239 -0.40 -11.39 -4.89
C PHE A 239 0.67 -11.04 -3.84
N ILE A 240 1.07 -12.01 -3.00
CA ILE A 240 2.13 -11.81 -2.00
C ILE A 240 3.44 -11.44 -2.67
N SER A 241 3.79 -12.06 -3.80
CA SER A 241 5.06 -11.80 -4.49
C SER A 241 5.11 -10.39 -5.09
N VAL A 242 3.98 -9.87 -5.61
CA VAL A 242 3.89 -8.46 -6.06
C VAL A 242 4.03 -7.49 -4.90
N ILE A 243 3.33 -7.72 -3.78
CA ILE A 243 3.43 -6.84 -2.59
C ILE A 243 4.85 -6.86 -2.02
N SER A 244 5.44 -8.06 -1.92
CA SER A 244 6.83 -8.23 -1.50
C SER A 244 7.81 -7.58 -2.49
N GLY A 245 7.44 -7.44 -3.76
CA GLY A 245 8.20 -6.68 -4.76
C GLY A 245 8.30 -5.19 -4.45
N TYR A 246 7.22 -4.56 -3.96
CA TYR A 246 7.30 -3.15 -3.53
C TYR A 246 8.31 -2.96 -2.41
N ALA A 247 8.42 -3.92 -1.49
CA ALA A 247 9.39 -3.87 -0.40
C ALA A 247 10.85 -3.79 -0.89
N VAL A 248 11.17 -4.48 -1.99
CA VAL A 248 12.51 -4.51 -2.60
C VAL A 248 12.95 -3.13 -3.07
N PHE A 249 12.04 -2.33 -3.62
CA PHE A 249 12.36 -1.03 -4.21
C PHE A 249 12.18 0.13 -3.23
N LEU A 250 11.12 0.08 -2.41
CA LEU A 250 10.77 1.15 -1.47
C LEU A 250 11.67 1.14 -0.23
N GLY A 251 12.09 -0.04 0.27
CA GLY A 251 12.98 -0.13 1.43
C GLY A 251 14.29 0.67 1.25
N PRO A 252 15.04 0.44 0.16
CA PRO A 252 16.18 1.26 -0.25
C PRO A 252 15.90 2.77 -0.31
N LEU A 253 14.79 3.20 -0.92
CA LEU A 253 14.41 4.62 -1.03
C LEU A 253 14.16 5.22 0.35
N SER A 254 13.38 4.54 1.20
CA SER A 254 13.16 4.95 2.58
C SER A 254 14.47 5.06 3.36
N GLY A 255 15.42 4.14 3.12
CA GLY A 255 16.76 4.19 3.71
C GLY A 255 17.51 5.48 3.36
N ILE A 256 17.51 5.87 2.09
CA ILE A 256 18.14 7.11 1.62
C ILE A 256 17.48 8.32 2.25
N MET A 257 16.13 8.41 2.20
CA MET A 257 15.40 9.57 2.71
C MET A 257 15.55 9.75 4.22
N ILE A 258 15.43 8.67 4.99
CA ILE A 258 15.60 8.71 6.45
C ILE A 258 17.04 9.08 6.81
N ALA A 259 18.04 8.48 6.14
CA ALA A 259 19.44 8.79 6.39
C ALA A 259 19.80 10.24 6.02
N ASP A 260 19.27 10.76 4.91
CA ASP A 260 19.49 12.15 4.51
C ASP A 260 18.95 13.12 5.56
N TYR A 261 17.67 12.97 5.92
CA TYR A 261 17.00 13.91 6.82
C TYR A 261 17.53 13.81 8.25
N HIS A 262 17.65 12.60 8.82
CA HIS A 262 17.98 12.43 10.23
C HIS A 262 19.49 12.39 10.51
N LEU A 263 20.29 11.73 9.68
CA LEU A 263 21.71 11.50 9.97
C LEU A 263 22.60 12.58 9.37
N LEU A 264 22.43 12.89 8.07
CA LEU A 264 23.27 13.89 7.38
C LEU A 264 22.84 15.31 7.75
N ARG A 265 21.56 15.63 7.56
CA ARG A 265 21.04 16.98 7.73
C ARG A 265 20.55 17.30 9.14
N ARG A 266 20.48 16.31 10.03
CA ARG A 266 20.06 16.45 11.43
C ARG A 266 18.75 17.25 11.59
N ARG A 267 17.77 16.98 10.72
CA ARG A 267 16.46 17.65 10.64
C ARG A 267 16.51 19.14 10.27
N ARG A 268 17.59 19.61 9.64
CA ARG A 268 17.75 20.98 9.14
C ARG A 268 17.69 20.98 7.62
N LEU A 269 16.69 21.65 7.06
CA LEU A 269 16.47 21.75 5.61
C LEU A 269 16.24 23.21 5.23
N LYS A 270 16.87 23.61 4.12
CA LYS A 270 16.58 24.84 3.41
C LYS A 270 15.45 24.59 2.42
N LEU A 271 14.22 24.84 2.84
CA LEU A 271 13.00 24.54 2.08
C LEU A 271 12.93 25.35 0.79
N SER A 272 13.38 26.61 0.79
CA SER A 272 13.35 27.45 -0.41
C SER A 272 14.11 26.82 -1.58
N HIS A 273 15.22 26.17 -1.29
CA HIS A 273 16.06 25.51 -2.30
C HIS A 273 15.40 24.26 -2.91
N LEU A 274 14.38 23.67 -2.28
CA LEU A 274 13.62 22.56 -2.88
C LEU A 274 12.78 22.99 -4.09
N PHE A 275 12.45 24.28 -4.20
CA PHE A 275 11.58 24.83 -5.26
C PHE A 275 12.34 25.61 -6.34
N ILE A 276 13.67 25.67 -6.27
CA ILE A 276 14.50 26.41 -7.23
C ILE A 276 15.06 25.45 -8.29
N PRO A 277 14.62 25.53 -9.57
CA PRO A 277 15.00 24.57 -10.61
C PRO A 277 16.26 25.00 -11.38
N ASN A 278 17.29 25.47 -10.68
CA ASN A 278 18.55 25.92 -11.30
C ASN A 278 19.74 25.75 -10.35
N SER A 279 20.95 26.06 -10.84
CA SER A 279 22.22 25.86 -10.13
C SER A 279 22.41 26.67 -8.84
N SER A 280 21.50 27.61 -8.52
CA SER A 280 21.51 28.29 -7.22
C SER A 280 20.92 27.46 -6.08
N SER A 281 20.24 26.36 -6.40
CA SER A 281 19.75 25.41 -5.40
C SER A 281 20.85 24.45 -4.92
N ASP A 282 20.91 24.23 -3.61
CA ASP A 282 21.76 23.20 -2.99
C ASP A 282 21.37 21.78 -3.43
N PHE A 283 20.14 21.61 -3.92
CA PHE A 283 19.58 20.34 -4.41
C PHE A 283 19.69 20.19 -5.93
N TRP A 284 20.34 21.11 -6.64
CA TRP A 284 20.50 21.01 -8.10
C TRP A 284 21.54 19.96 -8.51
N PHE A 285 22.60 19.74 -7.71
CA PHE A 285 23.67 18.77 -8.01
C PHE A 285 24.16 18.86 -9.48
N TRP A 286 24.29 17.73 -10.17
CA TRP A 286 24.68 17.69 -11.57
C TRP A 286 23.43 17.78 -12.47
N ARG A 287 23.08 19.01 -12.88
CA ARG A 287 21.95 19.30 -13.79
C ARG A 287 20.59 18.77 -13.29
N GLY A 288 20.33 18.84 -11.99
CA GLY A 288 19.15 18.32 -11.34
C GLY A 288 19.29 16.88 -10.83
N LEU A 289 20.41 16.19 -11.09
CA LEU A 289 20.60 14.79 -10.70
C LEU A 289 21.68 14.64 -9.62
N ASN A 290 21.30 14.03 -8.50
CA ASN A 290 22.24 13.51 -7.52
C ASN A 290 22.61 12.07 -7.87
N TRP A 291 23.78 11.85 -8.48
CA TRP A 291 24.25 10.51 -8.85
C TRP A 291 24.42 9.56 -7.65
N ARG A 292 24.59 10.08 -6.43
CA ARG A 292 24.75 9.27 -5.22
C ARG A 292 23.46 8.52 -4.89
N ALA A 293 22.30 9.07 -5.27
CA ALA A 293 21.00 8.51 -4.94
C ALA A 293 20.72 7.21 -5.73
N PRO A 294 20.83 7.18 -7.08
CA PRO A 294 20.66 5.94 -7.83
C PRO A 294 21.75 4.92 -7.48
N VAL A 295 23.00 5.34 -7.18
CA VAL A 295 24.04 4.39 -6.76
C VAL A 295 23.69 3.74 -5.41
N ALA A 296 23.33 4.54 -4.39
CA ALA A 296 22.92 4.00 -3.09
C ALA A 296 21.69 3.09 -3.21
N TRP A 297 20.72 3.49 -4.03
CA TRP A 297 19.51 2.73 -4.28
C TRP A 297 19.79 1.40 -4.98
N LEU A 298 20.58 1.39 -6.06
CA LEU A 298 20.95 0.18 -6.79
C LEU A 298 21.69 -0.82 -5.90
N LEU A 299 22.61 -0.34 -5.04
CA LEU A 299 23.33 -1.20 -4.10
C LEU A 299 22.41 -1.84 -3.05
N GLY A 300 21.33 -1.15 -2.63
CA GLY A 300 20.34 -1.72 -1.73
C GLY A 300 19.35 -2.68 -2.40
N VAL A 301 18.96 -2.40 -3.64
CA VAL A 301 18.03 -3.24 -4.42
C VAL A 301 18.69 -4.55 -4.87
N TRP A 302 19.93 -4.46 -5.37
CA TRP A 302 20.63 -5.55 -6.05
C TRP A 302 20.64 -6.89 -5.27
N PRO A 303 20.97 -6.93 -3.96
CA PRO A 303 21.02 -8.19 -3.22
C PRO A 303 19.69 -8.96 -3.20
N SER A 304 18.57 -8.25 -3.29
CA SER A 304 17.23 -8.84 -3.25
C SER A 304 16.74 -9.33 -4.61
N MET A 305 17.38 -8.89 -5.71
CA MET A 305 16.93 -9.17 -7.08
C MET A 305 16.92 -10.68 -7.42
N PRO A 306 17.95 -11.49 -7.10
CA PRO A 306 17.93 -12.91 -7.45
C PRO A 306 16.75 -13.67 -6.82
N GLY A 307 16.46 -13.42 -5.55
CA GLY A 307 15.32 -14.04 -4.86
C GLY A 307 13.96 -13.50 -5.32
N PHE A 308 13.89 -12.22 -5.70
CA PHE A 308 12.69 -11.61 -6.29
C PHE A 308 12.36 -12.18 -7.68
N CYS A 309 13.36 -12.32 -8.56
CA CYS A 309 13.16 -12.91 -9.88
C CYS A 309 12.68 -14.37 -9.78
N ALA A 310 13.26 -15.14 -8.85
CA ALA A 310 12.82 -16.51 -8.58
C ALA A 310 11.40 -16.58 -7.99
N SER A 311 10.94 -15.58 -7.23
CA SER A 311 9.59 -15.56 -6.67
C SER A 311 8.51 -15.24 -7.70
N ILE A 312 8.84 -14.45 -8.74
CA ILE A 312 7.91 -14.11 -9.82
C ILE A 312 7.88 -15.17 -10.93
N THR A 313 9.03 -15.78 -11.23
CA THR A 313 9.14 -16.80 -12.29
C THR A 313 9.77 -18.08 -11.77
N PRO A 314 9.07 -18.81 -10.89
CA PRO A 314 9.59 -20.00 -10.24
C PRO A 314 9.91 -21.14 -11.22
N ASP A 315 9.26 -21.17 -12.39
CA ASP A 315 9.45 -22.22 -13.40
C ASP A 315 10.71 -22.05 -14.25
N SER A 316 11.30 -20.85 -14.30
CA SER A 316 12.47 -20.57 -15.14
C SER A 316 13.70 -20.12 -14.37
N ILE A 317 13.54 -19.53 -13.18
CA ILE A 317 14.65 -19.01 -12.37
C ILE A 317 14.70 -19.75 -11.05
N HIS A 318 15.74 -20.56 -10.89
CA HIS A 318 16.05 -21.24 -9.64
C HIS A 318 17.28 -20.61 -8.99
N VAL A 319 17.15 -20.20 -7.74
CA VAL A 319 18.24 -19.64 -6.95
C VAL A 319 18.43 -20.43 -5.67
N ASN A 320 19.65 -20.42 -5.13
CA ASN A 320 19.93 -21.02 -3.84
C ASN A 320 19.03 -20.41 -2.74
N THR A 321 18.64 -21.22 -1.76
CA THR A 321 17.93 -20.82 -0.54
C THR A 321 18.47 -19.55 0.11
N THR A 322 19.79 -19.31 0.09
CA THR A 322 20.38 -18.06 0.61
C THR A 322 19.82 -16.81 -0.07
N TRP A 323 19.67 -16.82 -1.41
CA TRP A 323 19.12 -15.67 -2.14
C TRP A 323 17.62 -15.47 -1.89
N VAL A 324 16.90 -16.56 -1.65
CA VAL A 324 15.48 -16.51 -1.21
C VAL A 324 15.37 -15.83 0.16
N HIS A 325 16.25 -16.19 1.10
CA HIS A 325 16.29 -15.60 2.43
C HIS A 325 16.70 -14.12 2.40
N VAL A 326 17.65 -13.73 1.55
CA VAL A 326 18.00 -12.32 1.33
C VAL A 326 16.79 -11.53 0.83
N TYR A 327 16.03 -12.09 -0.11
CA TYR A 327 14.78 -11.48 -0.59
C TYR A 327 13.71 -11.36 0.52
N TYR A 328 13.60 -12.33 1.42
CA TYR A 328 12.68 -12.23 2.58
C TYR A 328 13.07 -11.09 3.52
N MET A 329 14.35 -10.72 3.55
CA MET A 329 14.88 -9.57 4.29
C MET A 329 15.05 -8.32 3.43
N SER A 330 14.41 -8.25 2.25
CA SER A 330 14.64 -7.18 1.28
C SER A 330 14.45 -5.78 1.85
N TRP A 331 13.46 -5.57 2.71
CA TRP A 331 13.25 -4.27 3.37
C TRP A 331 14.41 -3.89 4.33
N PRO A 332 14.67 -4.62 5.43
CA PRO A 332 15.70 -4.23 6.38
C PRO A 332 17.10 -4.21 5.78
N LEU A 333 17.43 -5.16 4.88
CA LEU A 333 18.73 -5.17 4.19
C LEU A 333 18.84 -4.01 3.20
N GLY A 334 17.84 -3.84 2.32
CA GLY A 334 17.84 -2.77 1.32
C GLY A 334 17.88 -1.38 1.96
N PHE A 335 17.10 -1.19 3.02
CA PHE A 335 17.13 0.02 3.85
C PHE A 335 18.52 0.30 4.39
N SER A 336 19.13 -0.68 5.07
CA SER A 336 20.40 -0.51 5.78
C SER A 336 21.56 -0.28 4.80
N ILE A 337 21.61 -1.04 3.71
CA ILE A 337 22.65 -0.91 2.68
C ILE A 337 22.56 0.45 1.99
N SER A 338 21.36 0.89 1.62
CA SER A 338 21.18 2.19 0.95
C SER A 338 21.47 3.35 1.89
N ALA A 339 21.01 3.27 3.15
CA ALA A 339 21.30 4.28 4.17
C ALA A 339 22.80 4.40 4.45
N ALA A 340 23.50 3.27 4.64
CA ALA A 340 24.94 3.26 4.88
C ALA A 340 25.72 3.79 3.67
N THR A 341 25.36 3.35 2.47
CA THR A 341 25.99 3.82 1.22
C THR A 341 25.74 5.31 1.02
N TRP A 342 24.51 5.79 1.24
CA TRP A 342 24.18 7.20 1.14
C TRP A 342 24.99 8.07 2.09
N VAL A 343 25.10 7.65 3.35
CA VAL A 343 25.91 8.35 4.36
C VAL A 343 27.40 8.34 3.97
N LEU A 344 27.91 7.20 3.51
CA LEU A 344 29.30 7.07 3.08
C LEU A 344 29.61 8.00 1.90
N LEU A 345 28.81 7.95 0.84
CA LEU A 345 29.01 8.78 -0.36
C LEU A 345 28.93 10.27 -0.05
N ASN A 346 27.99 10.70 0.80
CA ASN A 346 27.87 12.11 1.19
C ASN A 346 28.92 12.54 2.22
N ARG A 347 29.58 11.62 2.95
CA ARG A 347 30.74 11.96 3.78
C ARG A 347 32.03 12.07 2.96
N LEU A 348 32.21 11.21 1.96
CA LEU A 348 33.36 11.26 1.05
C LEU A 348 33.29 12.47 0.11
N TRP A 349 32.08 12.80 -0.36
CA TRP A 349 31.82 13.98 -1.17
C TRP A 349 30.67 14.78 -0.54
N PRO A 350 30.96 15.77 0.32
CA PRO A 350 29.93 16.57 0.96
C PRO A 350 29.10 17.34 -0.08
N PRO A 351 27.76 17.21 -0.09
CA PRO A 351 26.91 18.14 -0.83
C PRO A 351 26.93 19.55 -0.19
N PRO A 352 26.66 20.60 -0.98
CA PRO A 352 26.52 21.96 -0.46
C PRO A 352 25.29 22.06 0.47
N GLY A 353 25.30 23.02 1.39
CA GLY A 353 24.14 23.35 2.23
C GLY A 353 23.76 22.31 3.28
N ILE A 354 24.68 21.43 3.72
CA ILE A 354 24.39 20.50 4.83
C ILE A 354 24.26 21.28 6.13
N GLY A 355 23.06 21.22 6.73
CA GLY A 355 22.78 21.83 8.02
C GLY A 355 22.28 23.27 7.94
N ASP A 356 22.23 23.84 6.75
CA ASP A 356 21.68 25.16 6.49
C ASP A 356 20.14 25.12 6.54
N VAL A 357 19.56 26.23 6.98
CA VAL A 357 18.12 26.48 7.05
C VAL A 357 17.81 27.80 6.36
N ASP A 358 16.56 28.01 5.98
CA ASP A 358 16.15 29.30 5.42
C ASP A 358 16.30 30.41 6.47
N GLU A 359 16.83 31.57 6.05
CA GLU A 359 16.96 32.75 6.92
C GLU A 359 15.59 33.31 7.33
N LYS A 360 14.57 33.10 6.50
CA LYS A 360 13.18 33.49 6.74
C LYS A 360 12.30 32.27 6.53
N ASP A 361 11.32 32.07 7.42
CA ASP A 361 10.31 31.04 7.28
C ASP A 361 9.26 31.45 6.25
N VAL A 362 9.66 31.44 4.97
CA VAL A 362 8.81 31.84 3.84
C VAL A 362 7.54 30.97 3.75
N PHE A 363 7.60 29.74 4.26
CA PHE A 363 6.53 28.76 4.18
C PHE A 363 5.74 28.60 5.49
N GLY A 364 6.03 29.39 6.53
CA GLY A 364 5.37 29.29 7.84
C GLY A 364 5.45 27.88 8.46
N THR A 365 6.53 27.14 8.20
CA THR A 365 6.68 25.72 8.58
C THR A 365 7.21 25.55 10.00
N PHE A 366 7.98 26.51 10.51
CA PHE A 366 8.68 26.43 11.79
C PHE A 366 8.07 27.30 12.89
N VAL A 367 7.19 28.23 12.50
CA VAL A 367 6.52 29.18 13.38
C VAL A 367 5.03 28.81 13.52
N PRO A 368 4.42 28.84 14.73
CA PRO A 368 2.99 28.59 14.90
C PRO A 368 2.14 29.50 14.00
N ALA A 369 1.06 28.97 13.42
CA ALA A 369 0.23 29.66 12.42
C ALA A 369 -0.19 31.08 12.84
N GLU A 370 -0.48 31.30 14.13
CA GLU A 370 -0.86 32.60 14.72
C GLU A 370 0.22 33.70 14.58
N SER A 371 1.48 33.31 14.39
CA SER A 371 2.63 34.22 14.25
C SER A 371 3.18 34.30 12.82
N SER A 372 2.60 33.55 11.87
CA SER A 372 3.14 33.41 10.51
C SER A 372 2.69 34.51 9.53
N GLY A 373 1.75 35.39 9.89
CA GLY A 373 1.29 36.49 9.03
C GLY A 373 0.65 36.05 7.70
N LEU A 374 0.35 34.77 7.53
CA LEU A 374 -0.16 34.17 6.30
C LEU A 374 -1.67 34.36 6.07
N GLU A 375 -2.38 35.10 6.93
CA GLU A 375 -3.82 35.41 6.77
C GLU A 375 -4.16 36.14 5.46
N ASN A 376 -3.17 36.71 4.76
CA ASN A 376 -3.42 37.54 3.57
C ASN A 376 -3.26 36.84 2.20
N TYR A 377 -3.01 35.52 2.14
CA TYR A 377 -2.78 34.82 0.85
C TYR A 377 -3.90 33.86 0.43
N THR A 378 -5.03 33.83 1.12
CA THR A 378 -6.17 32.95 0.78
C THR A 378 -7.17 33.54 -0.22
N GLU A 379 -6.92 34.71 -0.80
CA GLU A 379 -7.73 35.29 -1.87
C GLU A 379 -6.91 35.44 -3.16
N GLY A 380 -7.04 34.47 -4.07
CA GLY A 380 -6.41 34.47 -5.40
C GLY A 380 -6.84 33.30 -6.26
#